data_AF-A0AAJ6NFT2-F1
#
_entry.id   AF-A0AAJ6NFT2-F1
#
_cell.length_a   1.000
_cell.length_b   1.000
_cell.length_c   1.000
_cell.angle_alpha   90.00
_cell.angle_beta   90.00
_cell.angle_gamma   90.00
#
_symmetry.space_group_name_H-M   'P 1'
#
loop_
_entity.id
_entity.type
_entity.pdbx_description
1 polymer ?
#
loop_
_entity_poly.entity_id
_entity_poly.type
_entity_poly.pdbx_seq_one_letter_code
_entity_poly.pdbx_strand_id
1 'polypeptide(L)'
;MTTREYKEFKNLKKENLRDNMSTLELVLNMLAEATTTELTNIHNPIGLDENKKVAKRGGNIAGNARKEIEKDSGKPVITSKNALDFAKLINDVVEITDTDKDNKS
;
A
#
# COMPACT_ATOMS: atom_id res chain seq x y z
N MET A 1 -6.89 -8.15 8.58
CA MET A 1 -6.71 -8.37 7.14
C MET A 1 -5.52 -9.29 6.94
N THR A 2 -5.79 -10.50 6.46
CA THR A 2 -4.78 -11.46 6.01
C THR A 2 -4.31 -11.11 4.60
N THR A 3 -3.20 -11.69 4.16
CA THR A 3 -2.70 -11.50 2.79
C THR A 3 -3.69 -11.97 1.73
N ARG A 4 -4.47 -13.03 2.02
CA ARG A 4 -5.51 -13.55 1.12
C ARG A 4 -6.69 -12.58 0.99
N GLU A 5 -7.21 -12.10 2.13
CA GLU A 5 -8.28 -11.09 2.15
C GLU A 5 -7.85 -9.82 1.38
N TYR A 6 -6.57 -9.45 1.48
CA TYR A 6 -6.07 -8.27 0.78
C TYR A 6 -5.98 -8.47 -0.74
N LYS A 7 -5.57 -9.66 -1.19
CA LYS A 7 -5.60 -10.01 -2.62
C LYS A 7 -7.03 -10.04 -3.16
N GLU A 8 -7.96 -10.62 -2.42
CA GLU A 8 -9.38 -10.63 -2.78
C GLU A 8 -9.95 -9.20 -2.87
N PHE A 9 -9.60 -8.33 -1.92
CA PHE A 9 -10.01 -6.91 -1.92
C PHE A 9 -9.49 -6.11 -3.13
N LYS A 10 -8.27 -6.40 -3.61
CA LYS A 10 -7.69 -5.80 -4.83
C LYS A 10 -8.04 -6.56 -6.12
N ASN A 11 -8.90 -7.59 -6.02
CA ASN A 11 -9.33 -8.47 -7.12
C ASN A 11 -8.17 -9.19 -7.82
N LEU A 12 -7.15 -9.61 -7.06
CA LEU A 12 -5.96 -10.31 -7.56
C LEU A 12 -6.11 -11.82 -7.38
N LYS A 13 -5.81 -12.61 -8.43
CA LYS A 13 -5.86 -14.08 -8.38
C LYS A 13 -4.46 -14.68 -8.32
N LYS A 14 -3.60 -14.34 -9.29
CA LYS A 14 -2.22 -14.85 -9.42
C LYS A 14 -1.18 -13.73 -9.34
N GLU A 15 -1.62 -12.49 -9.42
CA GLU A 15 -0.78 -11.32 -9.48
C GLU A 15 -0.07 -11.06 -8.15
N ASN A 16 1.11 -10.43 -8.24
CA ASN A 16 1.86 -10.00 -7.08
C ASN A 16 1.15 -8.81 -6.43
N LEU A 17 0.93 -8.90 -5.13
CA LEU A 17 0.26 -7.85 -4.38
C LEU A 17 1.07 -6.55 -4.38
N ARG A 18 2.41 -6.63 -4.30
CA ARG A 18 3.30 -5.46 -4.26
C ARG A 18 3.16 -4.58 -5.50
N ASP A 19 3.01 -5.20 -6.66
CA ASP A 19 2.89 -4.49 -7.95
C ASP A 19 1.51 -3.84 -8.13
N ASN A 20 0.56 -4.19 -7.26
CA ASN A 20 -0.80 -3.66 -7.25
C ASN A 20 -1.09 -2.79 -6.01
N MET A 21 -0.04 -2.43 -5.25
CA MET A 21 -0.12 -1.45 -4.18
C MET A 21 0.17 -0.05 -4.71
N SER A 22 -0.55 0.93 -4.18
CA SER A 22 -0.25 2.34 -4.31
C SER A 22 1.06 2.70 -3.61
N THR A 23 1.63 3.84 -3.96
CA THR A 23 2.87 4.36 -3.34
C THR A 23 2.74 4.47 -1.82
N LEU A 24 1.62 4.98 -1.30
CA LEU A 24 1.42 5.10 0.15
C LEU A 24 1.31 3.73 0.84
N GLU A 25 0.63 2.75 0.21
CA GLU A 25 0.58 1.38 0.73
C GLU A 25 1.99 0.76 0.82
N LEU A 26 2.84 0.99 -0.17
CA LEU A 26 4.24 0.52 -0.19
C LEU A 26 5.10 1.20 0.89
N VAL A 27 5.02 2.53 1.00
CA VAL A 27 5.81 3.30 1.98
C VAL A 27 5.40 2.93 3.41
N LEU A 28 4.12 2.74 3.68
CA LEU A 28 3.65 2.31 5.00
C LEU A 28 4.10 0.89 5.35
N ASN A 29 4.16 -0.02 4.37
CA ASN A 29 4.73 -1.35 4.58
C ASN A 29 6.23 -1.27 4.90
N MET A 30 6.96 -0.45 4.16
CA MET A 30 8.38 -0.20 4.41
C MET A 30 8.62 0.42 5.80
N LEU A 31 7.76 1.36 6.22
CA LEU A 31 7.80 1.94 7.56
C LEU A 31 7.59 0.86 8.63
N ALA A 32 6.62 -0.04 8.44
CA ALA A 32 6.37 -1.13 9.37
C ALA A 32 7.59 -2.07 9.50
N GLU A 33 8.21 -2.40 8.37
CA GLU A 33 9.41 -3.25 8.30
C GLU A 33 10.61 -2.57 8.98
N ALA A 34 10.95 -1.34 8.57
CA ALA A 34 12.06 -0.57 9.14
C ALA A 34 11.89 -0.39 10.65
N THR A 35 10.69 -0.04 11.10
CA THR A 35 10.41 0.15 12.53
C THR A 35 10.50 -1.17 13.30
N THR A 36 10.02 -2.28 12.74
CA THR A 36 10.13 -3.60 13.38
C THR A 36 11.59 -4.01 13.52
N THR A 37 12.39 -3.81 12.47
CA THR A 37 13.83 -4.10 12.48
C THR A 37 14.56 -3.26 13.52
N GLU A 38 14.31 -1.94 13.56
CA GLU A 38 14.91 -1.05 14.53
C GLU A 38 14.56 -1.45 15.97
N LEU A 39 13.29 -1.73 16.24
CA LEU A 39 12.85 -2.20 17.56
C LEU A 39 13.42 -3.57 17.92
N THR A 40 13.68 -4.43 16.94
CA THR A 40 14.32 -5.74 17.15
C THR A 40 15.77 -5.54 17.58
N ASN A 41 16.51 -4.65 16.92
CA ASN A 41 17.90 -4.32 17.26
C ASN A 41 18.02 -3.68 18.66
N ILE A 42 17.05 -2.83 19.05
CA ILE A 42 17.05 -2.17 20.36
C ILE A 42 16.71 -3.15 21.49
N HIS A 43 15.70 -3.98 21.29
CA HIS A 43 15.13 -4.80 22.36
C HIS A 43 15.67 -6.24 22.41
N ASN A 44 16.38 -6.69 21.37
CA ASN A 44 16.93 -8.06 21.25
C ASN A 44 15.96 -9.15 21.75
N PRO A 45 14.73 -9.21 21.19
CA PRO A 45 13.70 -10.12 21.65
C PRO A 45 14.13 -11.58 21.53
N ILE A 46 13.86 -12.39 22.55
CA ILE A 46 14.23 -13.81 22.60
C ILE A 46 13.00 -14.67 22.33
N GLY A 47 13.13 -15.59 21.38
CA GLY A 47 12.08 -16.54 21.03
C GLY A 47 10.88 -15.90 20.33
N LEU A 48 9.87 -16.72 20.06
CA LEU A 48 8.79 -16.38 19.14
C LEU A 48 7.81 -15.33 19.72
N ASP A 49 7.52 -15.37 21.01
CA ASP A 49 6.52 -14.49 21.63
C ASP A 49 7.00 -13.04 21.76
N GLU A 50 8.27 -12.83 22.06
CA GLU A 50 8.83 -11.47 22.12
C GLU A 50 8.98 -10.87 20.72
N ASN A 51 9.40 -11.67 19.74
CA ASN A 51 9.46 -11.24 18.34
C ASN A 51 8.08 -10.84 17.82
N LYS A 52 7.01 -11.58 18.18
CA LYS A 52 5.62 -11.19 17.87
C LYS A 52 5.24 -9.83 18.47
N LYS A 53 5.64 -9.56 19.72
CA LYS A 53 5.37 -8.27 20.39
C LYS A 53 6.08 -7.12 19.68
N VAL A 54 7.34 -7.31 19.27
CA VAL A 54 8.11 -6.31 18.52
C VAL A 54 7.49 -6.04 17.15
N ALA A 55 7.15 -7.09 16.39
CA ALA A 55 6.48 -6.96 15.10
C ALA A 55 5.13 -6.24 15.22
N LYS A 56 4.34 -6.53 16.27
CA LYS A 56 3.08 -5.81 16.53
C LYS A 56 3.32 -4.33 16.82
N ARG A 57 4.38 -3.99 17.55
CA ARG A 57 4.75 -2.58 17.82
C ARG A 57 5.15 -1.85 16.55
N GLY A 58 6.00 -2.44 15.71
CA GLY A 58 6.38 -1.83 14.42
C GLY A 58 5.18 -1.65 13.48
N GLY A 59 4.32 -2.67 13.38
CA GLY A 59 3.06 -2.58 12.62
C GLY A 59 2.09 -1.51 13.16
N ASN A 60 2.00 -1.33 14.48
CA ASN A 60 1.16 -0.29 15.08
C ASN A 60 1.62 1.12 14.71
N ILE A 61 2.93 1.37 14.63
CA ILE A 61 3.49 2.67 14.27
C ILE A 61 3.09 3.04 12.82
N ALA A 62 3.28 2.11 11.88
CA ALA A 62 2.80 2.32 10.51
C ALA A 62 1.27 2.45 10.43
N GLY A 63 0.53 1.67 11.24
CA GLY A 63 -0.92 1.76 11.33
C GLY A 63 -1.42 3.12 11.83
N ASN A 64 -0.69 3.75 12.76
CA ASN A 64 -1.01 5.10 13.23
C ASN A 64 -0.72 6.14 12.15
N ALA A 65 0.43 6.04 11.47
CA ALA A 65 0.75 6.92 10.33
C ALA A 65 -0.33 6.83 9.24
N ARG A 66 -0.80 5.63 8.91
CA ARG A 66 -1.92 5.43 7.98
C ARG A 66 -3.16 6.19 8.42
N LYS A 67 -3.58 6.03 9.68
CA LYS A 67 -4.79 6.69 10.21
C LYS A 67 -4.70 8.21 10.17
N GLU A 68 -3.54 8.77 10.48
CA GLU A 68 -3.32 10.23 10.40
C GLU A 68 -3.44 10.72 8.95
N ILE A 69 -2.84 10.00 7.99
CA ILE A 69 -2.99 10.33 6.56
C ILE A 69 -4.45 10.23 6.11
N GLU A 70 -5.16 9.18 6.50
CA GLU A 70 -6.58 8.98 6.16
C GLU A 70 -7.46 10.09 6.73
N LYS A 71 -7.17 10.53 7.96
CA LYS A 71 -7.88 11.62 8.63
C LYS A 71 -7.65 12.97 7.96
N ASP A 72 -6.42 13.27 7.56
CA ASP A 72 -6.07 14.54 6.92
C ASP A 72 -6.54 14.62 5.46
N SER A 73 -6.33 13.54 4.70
CA SER A 73 -6.70 13.49 3.28
C SER A 73 -8.19 13.23 3.03
N GLY A 74 -8.93 12.75 4.03
CA GLY A 74 -10.33 12.31 3.91
C GLY A 74 -10.52 11.10 2.98
N LYS A 75 -9.43 10.44 2.56
CA LYS A 75 -9.45 9.30 1.62
C LYS A 75 -8.78 8.09 2.26
N PRO A 76 -9.29 6.86 2.00
CA PRO A 76 -8.62 5.66 2.47
C PRO A 76 -7.28 5.48 1.75
N VAL A 77 -6.24 5.10 2.51
CA VAL A 77 -4.92 4.82 1.93
C VAL A 77 -4.92 3.46 1.26
N ILE A 78 -5.61 2.49 1.86
CA ILE A 78 -5.82 1.18 1.24
C ILE A 78 -7.01 1.28 0.29
N THR A 79 -6.77 1.05 -1.01
CA THR A 79 -7.82 1.12 -2.02
C THR A 79 -7.89 -0.16 -2.82
N SER A 80 -9.07 -0.46 -3.37
CA SER A 80 -9.26 -1.61 -4.28
C SER A 80 -8.55 -1.43 -5.63
N LYS A 81 -7.99 -0.24 -5.88
CA LYS A 81 -7.28 0.06 -7.13
C LYS A 81 -6.07 -0.87 -7.27
N ASN A 82 -5.91 -1.39 -8.48
CA ASN A 82 -4.82 -2.27 -8.87
C ASN A 82 -4.10 -1.73 -10.12
N ALA A 83 -3.07 -2.43 -10.59
CA ALA A 83 -2.25 -1.99 -11.72
C ALA A 83 -3.05 -1.86 -13.04
N LEU A 84 -4.11 -2.65 -13.21
CA LEU A 84 -4.98 -2.58 -14.40
C LEU A 84 -5.81 -1.28 -14.39
N ASP A 85 -6.28 -0.83 -13.23
CA ASP A 85 -6.99 0.43 -13.10
C ASP A 85 -6.08 1.62 -13.45
N PHE A 86 -4.81 1.54 -13.08
CA PHE A 86 -3.81 2.55 -13.44
C PHE A 86 -3.52 2.56 -14.94
N ALA A 87 -3.35 1.38 -15.55
CA ALA A 87 -3.12 1.26 -16.99
C ALA A 87 -4.30 1.80 -17.83
N LYS A 88 -5.54 1.53 -17.40
CA LYS A 88 -6.74 2.11 -18.04
C LYS A 88 -6.76 3.63 -17.95
N LEU A 89 -6.45 4.18 -16.77
CA LEU A 89 -6.43 5.63 -16.57
C LEU A 89 -5.40 6.33 -17.48
N ILE A 90 -4.26 5.70 -17.75
CA ILE A 90 -3.27 6.22 -18.71
C ILE A 90 -3.82 6.17 -20.13
N ASN A 91 -4.42 5.05 -20.55
CA ASN A 91 -5.00 4.93 -21.89
C ASN A 91 -6.10 5.97 -22.12
N ASP A 92 -7.01 6.16 -21.15
CA ASP A 92 -8.08 7.15 -21.25
C ASP A 92 -7.52 8.58 -21.40
N VAL A 93 -6.44 8.92 -20.68
CA VAL A 93 -5.78 10.23 -20.82
C VAL A 93 -5.11 10.38 -22.19
N VAL A 94 -4.47 9.33 -22.71
CA VAL A 94 -3.84 9.36 -24.04
C VAL A 94 -4.90 9.56 -25.14
N GLU A 95 -6.02 8.83 -25.08
CA GLU A 95 -7.13 8.99 -26.04
C GLU A 95 -7.73 10.41 -26.01
N ILE A 96 -7.84 11.04 -24.84
CA ILE A 96 -8.26 12.45 -24.72
C ILE A 96 -7.25 13.39 -25.41
N THR A 97 -5.95 13.15 -25.23
CA THR A 97 -4.92 14.02 -25.85
C THR A 97 -4.82 13.86 -27.36
N ASP A 98 -5.23 12.73 -27.92
CA ASP A 98 -5.27 12.49 -29.36
C ASP A 98 -6.55 13.07 -29.99
N THR A 99 -7.70 12.98 -29.32
CA THR A 99 -8.95 13.60 -29.79
C THR A 99 -8.93 15.14 -29.78
N ASP A 100 -8.15 15.76 -28.88
CA ASP A 100 -7.95 17.22 -28.87
C ASP A 100 -7.03 17.73 -30.00
N LYS A 101 -6.21 16.87 -30.63
CA LYS A 101 -5.38 17.25 -31.79
C LYS A 101 -6.17 17.26 -33.10
N ASP A 102 -7.15 16.36 -33.23
CA ASP A 102 -8.00 16.27 -34.42
C ASP A 102 -9.07 17.39 -34.48
N ASN A 103 -9.42 18.01 -33.34
CA ASN A 103 -10.39 19.12 -33.27
C ASN A 103 -9.75 20.52 -33.38
N LYS A 104 -8.46 20.60 -33.72
CA LYS A 104 -7.71 21.86 -33.89
C LYS A 104 -7.07 22.04 -35.27
N SER A 105 -7.35 21.17 -36.24
CA SER A 105 -6.92 21.31 -37.65
C SER A 105 -8.02 21.88 -38.54
#